data_AF-A0A3A2HQ54-F1
#
_entry.id   AF-A0A3A2HQ54-F1
#
_cell.length_a   1.000
_cell.length_b   1.000
_cell.length_c   1.000
_cell.angle_alpha   90.00
_cell.angle_beta   90.00
_cell.angle_gamma   90.00
#
_symmetry.space_group_name_H-M   'P 1'
#
loop_
_entity.id
_entity.type
_entity.pdbx_description
1 polymer ?
#
loop_
_entity_poly.entity_id
_entity_poly.type
_entity_poly.pdbx_seq_one_letter_code
_entity_poly.pdbx_strand_id
1 'polypeptide(L)'
;MKNSSSPKGLVCSSCSNRVVKPITPAKDPLRFLFSKRPPTDLIPVTEMELLVSKKKRTLMAWVKQGRFPAPHIQKNRILGWRRDDYEDWLKQTNLT
;
A
#
# COMPACT_ATOMS: atom_id res chain seq x y z
N MET A 1 -37.21 45.30 -3.33
CA MET A 1 -37.82 43.98 -3.60
C MET A 1 -36.79 42.91 -3.28
N LYS A 2 -37.21 41.90 -2.52
CA LYS A 2 -36.38 40.88 -1.87
C LYS A 2 -36.06 39.78 -2.89
N ASN A 3 -34.79 39.42 -3.07
CA ASN A 3 -34.41 38.10 -3.58
C ASN A 3 -33.44 37.44 -2.60
N SER A 4 -34.01 36.48 -1.89
CA SER A 4 -33.41 35.51 -1.00
C SER A 4 -32.95 34.28 -1.79
N SER A 5 -31.71 33.81 -1.56
CA SER A 5 -31.46 32.37 -1.41
C SER A 5 -30.06 32.11 -0.83
N SER A 6 -30.04 31.47 0.32
CA SER A 6 -28.88 31.13 1.15
C SER A 6 -28.02 30.00 0.56
N PRO A 7 -26.70 29.96 0.81
CA PRO A 7 -25.97 28.71 0.91
C PRO A 7 -26.07 28.17 2.34
N LYS A 8 -26.80 27.05 2.53
CA LYS A 8 -26.78 26.29 3.79
C LYS A 8 -25.47 25.52 3.88
N GLY A 9 -24.43 26.17 4.37
CA GLY A 9 -23.25 25.51 4.91
C GLY A 9 -23.64 24.78 6.19
N LEU A 10 -23.82 23.46 6.09
CA LEU A 10 -24.09 22.61 7.23
C LEU A 10 -22.80 22.50 8.05
N VAL A 11 -22.72 23.28 9.13
CA VAL A 11 -21.78 23.03 10.23
C VAL A 11 -22.19 21.73 10.91
N CYS A 12 -21.37 20.69 10.80
CA CYS A 12 -21.55 19.48 11.59
C CYS A 12 -20.97 19.73 12.99
N SER A 13 -21.80 20.26 13.88
CA SER A 13 -21.56 20.27 15.33
C SER A 13 -21.91 18.91 15.91
N SER A 14 -20.91 18.07 16.20
CA SER A 14 -21.01 17.11 17.30
C SER A 14 -19.63 16.59 17.69
N CYS A 15 -19.08 17.17 18.75
CA CYS A 15 -18.02 16.54 19.52
C CYS A 15 -18.62 15.42 20.37
N SER A 16 -17.87 14.31 20.44
CA SER A 16 -17.81 13.38 21.57
C SER A 16 -18.99 12.45 21.80
N ASN A 17 -18.88 11.25 21.21
CA ASN A 17 -18.95 10.00 21.98
C ASN A 17 -18.34 8.87 21.15
N ARG A 18 -17.00 8.74 21.18
CA ARG A 18 -16.34 7.55 20.65
C ARG A 18 -15.99 6.66 21.83
N VAL A 19 -16.83 5.66 22.08
CA VAL A 19 -16.49 4.51 22.93
C VAL A 19 -15.24 3.88 22.32
N VAL A 20 -14.08 4.06 22.95
CA VAL A 20 -12.85 3.35 22.59
C VAL A 20 -13.07 1.90 23.01
N LYS A 21 -13.21 1.00 22.03
CA LYS A 21 -13.29 -0.44 22.30
C LYS A 21 -11.97 -0.90 22.94
N PRO A 22 -12.00 -1.83 23.90
CA PRO A 22 -10.80 -2.33 24.58
C PRO A 22 -9.80 -2.90 23.56
N ILE A 23 -8.52 -2.54 23.74
CA ILE A 23 -7.39 -3.10 23.02
C ILE A 23 -7.35 -4.59 23.35
N THR A 24 -7.84 -5.44 22.44
CA THR A 24 -7.68 -6.89 22.57
C THR A 24 -6.23 -7.26 22.25
N PRO A 25 -5.56 -8.06 23.08
CA PRO A 25 -4.18 -8.45 22.86
C PRO A 25 -4.08 -9.58 21.84
N ALA A 26 -3.07 -9.48 20.96
CA ALA A 26 -2.42 -10.59 20.26
C ALA A 26 -3.30 -11.62 19.55
N LYS A 27 -4.03 -11.19 18.51
CA LYS A 27 -4.33 -12.08 17.39
C LYS A 27 -3.06 -12.13 16.55
N ASP A 28 -2.22 -13.16 16.77
CA ASP A 28 -0.98 -13.44 16.05
C ASP A 28 -0.94 -12.73 14.67
N PRO A 29 -0.21 -11.61 14.55
CA PRO A 29 -0.36 -10.67 13.43
C PRO A 29 0.17 -11.24 12.11
N LEU A 30 0.80 -12.42 12.12
CA LEU A 30 1.43 -13.03 10.96
C LEU A 30 0.66 -14.25 10.42
N ARG A 31 -0.34 -14.78 11.15
CA ARG A 31 -1.00 -16.06 10.81
C ARG A 31 -1.85 -16.08 9.53
N PHE A 32 -2.22 -14.91 9.00
CA PHE A 32 -2.95 -14.80 7.72
C PHE A 32 -2.02 -14.60 6.51
N LEU A 33 -0.70 -14.52 6.70
CA LEU A 33 0.19 -14.05 5.65
C LEU A 33 0.45 -15.04 4.51
N PHE A 34 0.26 -16.36 4.67
CA PHE A 34 0.63 -17.31 3.59
C PHE A 34 -0.30 -18.51 3.40
N SER A 35 -1.52 -18.49 3.93
CA SER A 35 -2.41 -19.65 3.75
C SER A 35 -3.28 -19.49 2.49
N LYS A 36 -2.85 -20.19 1.44
CA LYS A 36 -3.65 -20.63 0.28
C LYS A 36 -3.82 -19.68 -0.91
N ARG A 37 -2.75 -19.03 -1.36
CA ARG A 37 -2.71 -18.57 -2.76
C ARG A 37 -1.73 -19.45 -3.53
N PRO A 38 -2.10 -20.00 -4.71
CA PRO A 38 -1.13 -20.65 -5.57
C PRO A 38 0.04 -19.68 -5.78
N PRO A 39 1.29 -20.16 -5.91
CA PRO A 39 2.44 -19.29 -6.07
C PRO A 39 2.35 -18.64 -7.45
N THR A 40 1.62 -17.53 -7.54
CA THR A 40 1.98 -16.49 -8.49
C THR A 40 3.30 -15.94 -8.00
N ASP A 41 4.35 -16.00 -8.82
CA ASP A 41 5.69 -15.44 -8.57
C ASP A 41 5.68 -13.91 -8.52
N LEU A 42 4.68 -13.35 -7.85
CA LEU A 42 4.42 -11.94 -7.67
C LEU A 42 4.53 -11.61 -6.19
N ILE A 43 5.53 -10.81 -5.86
CA ILE A 43 5.72 -10.21 -4.55
C ILE A 43 4.70 -9.07 -4.41
N PRO A 44 3.71 -9.17 -3.51
CA PRO A 44 2.73 -8.12 -3.31
C PRO A 44 3.39 -6.86 -2.75
N VAL A 45 2.72 -5.72 -2.91
CA VAL A 45 3.29 -4.42 -2.55
C VAL A 45 3.73 -4.33 -1.09
N THR A 46 2.92 -4.87 -0.18
CA THR A 46 3.23 -4.86 1.26
C THR A 46 4.49 -5.68 1.58
N GLU A 47 4.70 -6.80 0.89
CA GLU A 47 5.89 -7.62 1.07
C GLU A 47 7.11 -6.92 0.47
N MET A 48 6.98 -6.31 -0.71
CA MET A 48 8.07 -5.53 -1.31
C MET A 48 8.51 -4.33 -0.44
N GLU A 49 7.56 -3.66 0.21
CA GLU A 49 7.88 -2.58 1.16
C GLU A 49 8.74 -3.08 2.34
N LEU A 50 8.48 -4.30 2.82
CA LEU A 50 9.25 -4.93 3.90
C LEU A 50 10.64 -5.37 3.41
N LEU A 51 10.70 -6.03 2.25
CA LEU A 51 11.96 -6.52 1.66
C LEU A 51 12.95 -5.39 1.40
N VAL A 52 12.48 -4.28 0.82
CA VAL A 52 13.34 -3.11 0.51
C VAL A 52 13.44 -2.16 1.71
N SER A 53 12.63 -2.35 2.77
CA SER A 53 12.49 -1.42 3.89
C SER A 53 12.22 0.02 3.45
N LYS A 54 11.46 0.19 2.36
CA LYS A 54 11.07 1.49 1.80
C LYS A 54 9.57 1.50 1.52
N LYS A 55 8.95 2.66 1.69
CA LYS A 55 7.53 2.85 1.38
C LYS A 55 7.29 2.78 -0.13
N LYS A 56 6.10 2.34 -0.53
CA LYS A 56 5.62 2.24 -1.91
C LYS A 56 5.86 3.52 -2.71
N ARG A 57 5.64 4.69 -2.10
CA ARG A 57 5.87 5.99 -2.77
C ARG A 57 7.32 6.14 -3.24
N THR A 58 8.28 5.71 -2.42
CA THR A 58 9.70 5.72 -2.76
C THR A 58 10.00 4.70 -3.85
N LEU A 59 9.47 3.48 -3.73
CA LEU A 59 9.60 2.45 -4.77
C LEU A 59 9.09 2.96 -6.12
N MET A 60 7.89 3.57 -6.16
CA MET A 60 7.32 4.15 -7.38
C MET A 60 8.14 5.31 -7.94
N ALA A 61 8.78 6.12 -7.08
CA ALA A 61 9.69 7.17 -7.54
C ALA A 61 10.94 6.56 -8.20
N TRP A 62 11.50 5.48 -7.64
CA TRP A 62 12.63 4.77 -8.24
C TRP A 62 12.27 4.08 -9.55
N VAL A 63 11.07 3.51 -9.65
CA VAL A 63 10.55 2.96 -10.92
C VAL A 63 10.49 4.05 -11.99
N LYS A 64 9.96 5.24 -11.66
CA LYS A 64 9.94 6.38 -12.59
C LYS A 64 11.33 6.87 -13.00
N GLN A 65 12.31 6.70 -12.12
CA GLN A 65 13.72 7.03 -12.37
C GLN A 65 14.49 5.91 -13.08
N GLY A 66 13.87 4.74 -13.33
CA GLY A 66 14.53 3.57 -13.92
C GLY A 66 15.51 2.85 -12.98
N ARG A 67 15.46 3.11 -11.67
CA ARG A 67 16.37 2.53 -10.65
C ARG A 67 15.82 1.28 -9.97
N PHE A 68 14.56 0.94 -10.22
CA PHE A 68 13.87 -0.19 -9.58
C PHE A 68 12.97 -0.89 -10.62
N PRO A 69 12.80 -2.23 -10.55
CA PRO A 69 11.98 -2.96 -11.51
C PRO A 69 10.53 -2.45 -11.54
N ALA A 70 9.93 -2.46 -12.73
CA ALA A 70 8.56 -2.04 -12.91
C ALA A 70 7.58 -3.02 -12.22
N PRO A 71 6.51 -2.52 -11.60
CA PRO A 71 5.49 -3.40 -11.03
C PRO A 71 4.69 -4.09 -12.12
N HIS A 72 4.20 -5.29 -11.82
CA HIS A 72 3.17 -5.95 -12.61
C HIS A 72 1.79 -5.32 -12.35
N ILE A 73 1.18 -4.80 -13.41
CA ILE A 73 -0.10 -4.08 -13.38
C ILE A 73 -1.14 -4.90 -14.12
N GLN A 74 -2.26 -5.20 -13.48
CA GLN A 74 -3.41 -5.85 -14.11
C GLN A 74 -4.67 -5.00 -13.91
N LYS A 75 -5.43 -4.74 -14.99
CA LYS A 75 -6.67 -3.95 -14.96
C LYS A 75 -6.50 -2.62 -14.18
N ASN A 76 -5.43 -1.88 -14.48
CA ASN A 76 -5.12 -0.59 -13.86
C ASN A 76 -4.81 -0.65 -12.35
N ARG A 77 -4.58 -1.83 -11.78
CA ARG A 77 -4.19 -2.02 -10.38
C ARG A 77 -2.82 -2.68 -10.32
N ILE A 78 -1.96 -2.16 -9.44
CA ILE A 78 -0.66 -2.79 -9.15
C ILE A 78 -0.92 -4.03 -8.32
N LEU A 79 -0.54 -5.20 -8.85
CA LEU A 79 -0.61 -6.46 -8.13
C LEU A 79 0.62 -6.69 -7.26
N GLY A 80 1.78 -6.31 -7.78
CA GLY A 80 3.06 -6.57 -7.12
C GLY A 80 4.20 -6.48 -8.11
N TRP A 81 5.30 -7.14 -7.81
CA TRP A 81 6.47 -7.27 -8.67
C TRP A 81 6.77 -8.72 -8.92
N ARG A 82 7.28 -9.06 -10.10
CA ARG A 82 7.78 -10.42 -10.31
C ARG A 82 8.98 -10.67 -9.41
N ARG A 83 9.07 -11.87 -8.86
CA ARG A 83 10.21 -12.27 -8.02
C ARG A 83 11.52 -12.22 -8.80
N ASP A 84 11.51 -12.74 -10.04
CA ASP A 84 12.69 -12.73 -10.93
C ASP A 84 13.25 -11.32 -11.12
N ASP A 85 12.39 -10.34 -11.44
CA ASP A 85 12.80 -8.96 -11.67
C ASP A 85 13.44 -8.33 -10.42
N TYR A 86 12.94 -8.70 -9.23
CA TYR A 86 13.50 -8.25 -7.96
C TYR A 86 14.86 -8.90 -7.68
N GLU A 87 15.00 -10.21 -7.90
CA GLU A 87 16.26 -10.94 -7.73
C GLU A 87 17.33 -10.44 -8.70
N ASP A 88 16.98 -10.16 -9.95
CA ASP A 88 17.90 -9.61 -10.93
C ASP A 88 18.34 -8.20 -10.57
N TRP A 89 17.42 -7.37 -10.05
CA TRP A 89 17.76 -6.07 -9.50
C TRP A 89 18.70 -6.17 -8.28
N LEU A 90 18.48 -7.16 -7.39
CA LEU A 90 19.37 -7.42 -6.27
C LEU A 90 20.77 -7.81 -6.76
N LYS A 91 20.89 -8.67 -7.77
CA LYS A 91 22.20 -9.04 -8.35
C LYS A 91 22.92 -7.81 -8.88
N GLN A 92 22.23 -6.94 -9.62
CA GLN A 92 22.83 -5.69 -10.13
C GLN A 92 23.31 -4.78 -9.01
N THR A 93 22.52 -4.66 -7.93
CA THR A 93 22.83 -3.74 -6.82
C THR A 93 23.96 -4.26 -5.92
N ASN A 94 24.01 -5.56 -5.64
CA ASN A 94 25.03 -6.16 -4.75
C ASN A 94 26.39 -6.43 -5.44
N LEU A 95 26.48 -6.21 -6.76
CA LEU A 95 27.73 -6.34 -7.53
C LEU A 95 28.47 -5.00 -7.69
N THR A 96 28.01 -3.93 -7.04
CA THR A 96 28.62 -2.59 -7.08
C THR A 96 29.13 -2.19 -5.70
#